data_AF-A0A0G4E5F5-F1
#
_entry.id   AF-A0A0G4E5F5-F1
#
_cell.length_a   1.000
_cell.length_b   1.000
_cell.length_c   1.000
_cell.angle_alpha   90.00
_cell.angle_beta   90.00
_cell.angle_gamma   90.00
#
_symmetry.space_group_name_H-M   'P 1'
#
loop_
_entity.id
_entity.type
_entity.pdbx_description
1 polymer ?
#
loop_
_entity_poly.entity_id
_entity_poly.type
_entity_poly.pdbx_seq_one_letter_code
_entity_poly.pdbx_strand_id
1 'polypeptide(L)' 'MAKKPELNSRDHQNMDAFLGHVLEDYKAGRITKEAAVSGIAHIMAALDLDNYAEARSWFVNGRKFLSQEPFTNS' A
#
# COMPACT_ATOMS: atom_id res chain seq x y z
N MET A 1 -5.98 -16.62 -25.36
CA MET A 1 -6.04 -16.45 -23.89
C MET A 1 -5.62 -15.03 -23.58
N ALA A 2 -6.39 -14.27 -22.79
CA ALA A 2 -5.95 -12.95 -22.34
C ALA A 2 -4.74 -13.12 -21.41
N LYS A 3 -3.72 -12.27 -21.58
CA LYS A 3 -2.52 -12.31 -20.74
C LYS A 3 -2.93 -11.93 -19.32
N LYS A 4 -2.50 -12.69 -18.31
CA LYS A 4 -2.73 -12.32 -16.91
C LYS A 4 -2.09 -10.95 -16.66
N PRO A 5 -2.76 -10.03 -15.95
CA PRO A 5 -2.15 -8.78 -15.55
C PRO A 5 -0.91 -9.06 -14.68
N GLU A 6 0.17 -8.35 -14.97
CA GLU A 6 1.45 -8.45 -14.29
C GLU A 6 1.85 -7.05 -13.78
N LEU A 7 2.59 -7.00 -12.69
CA LEU A 7 3.25 -5.76 -12.28
C LEU A 7 4.42 -5.47 -13.21
N ASN A 8 4.55 -4.21 -13.61
CA ASN A 8 5.72 -3.75 -14.37
C ASN A 8 6.76 -3.11 -13.43
N SER A 9 7.91 -2.73 -13.97
CA SER A 9 8.99 -2.11 -13.18
C SER A 9 8.57 -0.82 -12.48
N ARG A 10 7.67 -0.02 -13.08
CA ARG A 10 7.14 1.21 -12.45
C ARG A 10 6.21 0.86 -11.28
N ASP A 11 5.39 -0.17 -11.41
CA ASP A 11 4.53 -0.66 -10.34
C ASP A 11 5.38 -1.13 -9.15
N HIS A 12 6.47 -1.87 -9.40
CA HIS A 12 7.42 -2.28 -8.36
C HIS A 12 8.11 -1.11 -7.67
N GLN A 13 8.56 -0.10 -8.42
CA GLN A 13 9.15 1.12 -7.83
C GLN A 13 8.16 1.85 -6.92
N ASN A 14 6.90 1.96 -7.34
CA ASN A 14 5.87 2.60 -6.53
C ASN A 14 5.53 1.75 -5.29
N MET A 15 5.53 0.42 -5.42
CA MET A 15 5.35 -0.50 -4.29
C MET A 15 6.46 -0.33 -3.25
N ASP A 16 7.72 -0.31 -3.67
CA ASP A 16 8.87 -0.10 -2.79
C ASP A 16 8.78 1.26 -2.07
N ALA A 17 8.43 2.32 -2.80
CA ALA A 17 8.23 3.65 -2.24
C ALA A 17 7.10 3.67 -1.19
N PHE A 18 5.97 3.03 -1.50
CA PHE A 18 4.86 2.90 -0.56
C PHE A 18 5.31 2.17 0.72
N LEU A 19 5.95 1.00 0.61
CA LEU A 19 6.42 0.23 1.76
C LEU A 19 7.42 1.05 2.60
N GLY A 20 8.33 1.77 1.96
CA GLY A 20 9.23 2.70 2.63
C GLY A 20 8.49 3.79 3.40
N HIS A 21 7.46 4.40 2.81
CA HIS A 21 6.64 5.41 3.48
C HIS A 21 5.89 4.87 4.69
N VAL A 22 5.33 3.65 4.60
CA VAL A 22 4.67 2.99 5.73
C VAL A 22 5.63 2.84 6.91
N LEU A 23 6.83 2.33 6.65
CA LEU A 23 7.83 2.10 7.70
C LEU A 23 8.33 3.41 8.32
N GLU A 24 8.60 4.43 7.51
CA GLU A 24 9.04 5.74 8.00
C GLU A 24 7.94 6.47 8.78
N ASP A 25 6.68 6.37 8.36
CA ASP A 25 5.57 7.00 9.08
C ASP A 25 5.26 6.28 10.40
N TYR A 26 5.38 4.95 10.45
CA TYR A 26 5.30 4.20 11.71
C TYR A 26 6.45 4.57 12.66
N LYS A 27 7.69 4.58 12.16
CA LYS A 27 8.88 4.96 12.92
C LYS A 27 8.81 6.39 13.46
N ALA A 28 8.20 7.31 12.69
CA ALA A 28 7.97 8.69 13.11
C ALA A 28 6.76 8.86 14.05
N GLY A 29 6.02 7.80 14.36
CA GLY A 29 4.81 7.83 15.19
C GLY A 29 3.59 8.49 14.53
N ARG A 30 3.62 8.70 13.20
CA ARG A 30 2.51 9.30 12.44
C ARG A 30 1.34 8.36 12.24
N ILE A 31 1.62 7.06 12.16
CA ILE A 31 0.62 5.99 12.08
C ILE A 31 0.90 4.94 13.14
N THR A 32 -0.13 4.21 13.55
CA THR A 32 0.02 3.09 14.48
C THR A 32 0.65 1.88 13.80
N LYS A 33 1.07 0.89 14.60
CA LYS A 33 1.55 -0.39 14.06
C LYS A 33 0.43 -1.10 13.30
N GLU A 34 -0.79 -1.01 13.82
CA GLU A 34 -2.01 -1.60 13.26
C GLU A 34 -2.32 -0.99 11.89
N ALA A 35 -2.19 0.33 11.75
CA ALA A 35 -2.32 1.03 10.48
C ALA A 35 -1.29 0.56 9.46
N ALA A 36 -0.02 0.46 9.87
CA ALA A 36 1.06 -0.01 9.00
C ALA A 36 0.80 -1.44 8.50
N VAL A 37 0.43 -2.36 9.41
CA VAL A 37 0.11 -3.75 9.06
C VAL A 37 -1.11 -3.82 8.14
N SER A 38 -2.16 -3.05 8.44
CA SER A 38 -3.38 -3.01 7.63
C SER A 38 -3.11 -2.56 6.19
N GLY A 39 -2.34 -1.49 6.00
CA GLY A 39 -1.99 -0.99 4.66
C GLY A 39 -1.18 -2.00 3.84
N ILE A 40 -0.26 -2.73 4.47
CA ILE A 40 0.51 -3.79 3.80
C ILE A 40 -0.39 -4.98 3.46
N ALA A 41 -1.22 -5.42 4.40
CA ALA A 41 -2.13 -6.55 4.21
C ALA A 41 -3.17 -6.28 3.10
N HIS A 42 -3.65 -5.04 2.99
CA HIS A 42 -4.59 -4.63 1.94
C HIS A 42 -4.03 -4.86 0.54
N ILE A 43 -2.77 -4.49 0.31
CA ILE A 43 -2.11 -4.71 -0.98
C ILE A 43 -1.92 -6.20 -1.26
N MET A 44 -1.49 -6.99 -0.26
CA MET A 44 -1.34 -8.43 -0.42
C MET A 44 -2.66 -9.10 -0.81
N ALA A 45 -3.77 -8.70 -0.17
CA ALA A 45 -5.10 -9.18 -0.51
C ALA A 45 -5.55 -8.75 -1.91
N ALA A 46 -5.30 -7.49 -2.30
CA ALA A 46 -5.63 -7.00 -3.64
C ALA A 46 -4.88 -7.78 -4.73
N LEU A 47 -3.61 -8.14 -4.50
CA LEU A 47 -2.82 -8.95 -5.43
C LEU A 47 -3.31 -10.40 -5.50
N ASP A 48 -3.64 -11.02 -4.36
CA ASP A 48 -4.20 -12.38 -4.29
C ASP A 48 -5.55 -12.51 -5.02
N LEU A 49 -6.35 -11.44 -4.99
CA LEU A 49 -7.65 -11.35 -5.66
C LEU A 49 -7.56 -10.92 -7.14
N ASP A 50 -6.37 -10.87 -7.74
CA ASP A 50 -6.12 -10.36 -9.09
C ASP A 50 -6.63 -8.90 -9.30
N ASN A 51 -6.80 -8.11 -8.22
CA ASN A 51 -7.22 -6.71 -8.28
C ASN A 51 -6.02 -5.76 -8.44
N TYR A 52 -5.33 -5.87 -9.57
CA TYR A 52 -4.16 -5.05 -9.89
C TYR A 52 -4.47 -3.56 -10.01
N ALA A 53 -5.70 -3.17 -10.32
CA ALA A 53 -6.10 -1.77 -10.36
C ALA A 53 -6.04 -1.15 -8.96
N GLU A 54 -6.55 -1.85 -7.96
CA GLU A 54 -6.50 -1.43 -6.56
C GLU A 54 -5.06 -1.42 -6.02
N ALA A 55 -4.30 -2.49 -6.27
CA ALA A 55 -2.90 -2.56 -5.85
C ALA A 55 -2.09 -1.37 -6.41
N ARG A 56 -2.23 -1.06 -7.71
CA ARG A 56 -1.58 0.09 -8.35
C ARG A 56 -2.02 1.43 -7.75
N SER A 57 -3.31 1.57 -7.43
CA SER A 57 -3.82 2.78 -6.76
C SER A 57 -3.15 2.99 -5.40
N TRP A 58 -2.97 1.92 -4.62
CA TRP A 58 -2.28 1.95 -3.32
C TRP A 58 -0.78 2.21 -3.44
N PHE A 59 -0.09 1.66 -4.45
CA PHE A 59 1.32 1.98 -4.66
C PHE A 59 1.56 3.48 -4.91
N VAL A 60 0.62 4.14 -5.57
CA VAL A 60 0.74 5.57 -5.89
C VAL A 60 0.21 6.46 -4.76
N ASN A 61 -0.90 6.08 -4.12
CA ASN A 61 -1.63 6.96 -3.20
C ASN A 61 -1.65 6.46 -1.74
N GLY A 62 -0.98 5.35 -1.43
CA GLY A 62 -1.16 4.65 -0.16
C GLY A 62 -0.84 5.49 1.07
N ARG A 63 0.08 6.46 0.98
CA ARG A 63 0.34 7.40 2.08
C ARG A 63 -0.87 8.29 2.40
N LYS A 64 -1.60 8.72 1.37
CA LYS A 64 -2.86 9.45 1.53
C LYS A 64 -3.92 8.54 2.15
N PHE A 65 -4.03 7.29 1.70
CA PHE A 65 -5.00 6.35 2.26
C PHE A 65 -4.73 6.03 3.73
N LEU A 66 -3.47 5.87 4.13
CA LEU A 66 -3.07 5.69 5.53
C LEU A 66 -3.37 6.92 6.41
N SER A 67 -3.40 8.12 5.83
CA SER A 67 -3.71 9.36 6.56
C SER A 67 -5.21 9.64 6.72
N GLN A 68 -6.07 8.86 6.06
CA GLN A 68 -7.52 8.95 6.24
C GLN A 68 -7.91 7.98 7.36
N GLU A 69 -8.56 8.48 8.42
CA GLU A 69 -8.95 7.72 9.61
C GLU A 69 -9.59 6.35 9.28
N PRO A 70 -9.35 5.29 10.08
CA PRO A 70 -9.07 5.30 11.53
C PRO A 70 -7.61 4.99 11.91
N PHE A 71 -6.62 5.50 11.17
CA PHE A 71 -5.22 5.07 11.28
C PHE A 71 -4.25 6.09 11.89
N THR A 72 -4.74 7.26 12.29
CA THR A 72 -3.94 8.34 12.89
C THR A 72 -4.18 8.41 14.40
N ASN A 73 -3.11 8.46 15.19
CA ASN A 73 -3.23 8.82 16.61
C ASN A 73 -3.66 10.30 16.70
N SER A 74 -4.84 10.55 17.26
CA SER A 74 -5.26 11.87 17.71
C SER A 74 -4.46 12.33 18.92
#